data_AF-A0A9Q9EI08-F1
#
_entry.id   AF-A0A9Q9EI08-F1
#
_cell.length_a   1.000
_cell.length_b   1.000
_cell.length_c   1.000
_cell.angle_alpha   90.00
_cell.angle_beta   90.00
_cell.angle_gamma   90.00
#
_symmetry.space_group_name_H-M   'P 1'
#
loop_
_entity.id
_entity.type
_entity.pdbx_description
1 polymer ?
#
loop_
_entity_poly.entity_id
_entity_poly.type
_entity_poly.pdbx_seq_one_letter_code
_entity_poly.pdbx_strand_id
1 'polypeptide(L)'
;MATASSAPKPPEGESNHSGILITTNLRWQRELYDWYLSNNITPILVEAEDYMTSPAYVKKICKAAGLDEDAAVFKWEKVPEEEQKKMHPQVQILLKTLMNSEGLRPELAVKGGASVEVEKEEEKWRVEFGEEAARFVRSEVEANMEDYWYLRERKLAVVGGRTSRNVVQTVFGVSLVQLPAYRGSCYH
;
A
#
# COMPACT_ATOMS: atom_id res chain seq x y z
N MET A 1 -3.16 48.65 -10.80
CA MET A 1 -4.00 47.46 -10.63
C MET A 1 -3.50 46.40 -11.60
N ALA A 2 -2.75 45.41 -11.11
CA ALA A 2 -2.28 44.30 -11.94
C ALA A 2 -3.32 43.18 -11.87
N THR A 3 -3.91 42.84 -13.01
CA THR A 3 -4.83 41.71 -13.14
C THR A 3 -4.02 40.42 -13.10
N ALA A 4 -4.25 39.59 -12.07
CA ALA A 4 -3.68 38.25 -12.00
C ALA A 4 -4.21 37.41 -13.17
N SER A 5 -3.32 36.96 -14.04
CA SER A 5 -3.62 35.97 -15.07
C SER A 5 -3.83 34.62 -14.37
N SER A 6 -5.06 34.12 -14.38
CA SER A 6 -5.37 32.78 -13.88
C SER A 6 -4.76 31.75 -14.82
N ALA A 7 -4.01 30.80 -14.27
CA ALA A 7 -3.49 29.66 -15.01
C ALA A 7 -4.62 28.95 -15.79
N PRO A 8 -4.34 28.45 -17.01
CA PRO A 8 -5.34 27.77 -17.82
C PRO A 8 -5.85 26.52 -17.09
N LYS A 9 -7.18 26.36 -17.03
CA LYS A 9 -7.80 25.11 -16.58
C LYS A 9 -7.33 23.97 -17.48
N PRO A 10 -6.98 22.80 -16.92
CA PRO A 10 -6.65 21.63 -17.72
C PRO A 10 -7.85 21.26 -18.61
N PRO A 11 -7.60 20.73 -19.83
CA PRO A 11 -8.67 20.31 -20.73
C PRO A 11 -9.55 19.25 -20.06
N GLU A 12 -10.86 19.39 -20.22
CA GLU A 12 -11.83 18.40 -19.76
C GLU A 12 -11.62 17.10 -20.57
N GLY A 13 -11.18 16.04 -19.91
CA GLY A 13 -11.12 14.69 -20.50
C GLY A 13 -9.79 13.96 -20.42
N GLU A 14 -8.70 14.56 -19.92
CA GLU A 14 -7.49 13.81 -19.56
C GLU A 14 -7.47 13.61 -18.05
N SER A 15 -7.86 12.42 -17.59
CA SER A 15 -7.66 12.02 -16.21
C SER A 15 -6.16 11.96 -15.94
N ASN A 16 -5.67 12.90 -15.12
CA ASN A 16 -4.28 12.90 -14.68
C ASN A 16 -4.02 11.69 -13.77
N HIS A 17 -3.55 10.60 -14.37
CA HIS A 17 -3.24 9.35 -13.66
C HIS A 17 -1.84 9.35 -13.02
N SER A 18 -1.10 10.45 -13.09
CA SER A 18 0.30 10.51 -12.59
C SER A 18 0.41 10.09 -11.12
N GLY A 19 -0.57 10.42 -10.29
CA GLY A 19 -0.60 10.05 -8.87
C GLY A 19 -0.76 8.54 -8.65
N ILE A 20 -1.56 7.87 -9.48
CA ILE A 20 -1.71 6.40 -9.44
C ILE A 20 -0.42 5.74 -9.92
N LEU A 21 0.17 6.21 -11.01
CA LEU A 21 1.41 5.64 -11.55
C LEU A 21 2.56 5.68 -10.53
N ILE A 22 2.71 6.80 -9.82
CA ILE A 22 3.74 6.93 -8.78
C ILE A 22 3.52 5.97 -7.61
N THR A 23 2.26 5.65 -7.27
CA THR A 23 1.94 4.88 -6.06
C THR A 23 1.73 3.38 -6.31
N THR A 24 1.41 2.97 -7.54
CA THR A 24 1.09 1.58 -7.89
C THR A 24 2.21 0.87 -8.64
N ASN A 25 3.16 1.62 -9.21
CA ASN A 25 4.30 1.02 -9.88
C ASN A 25 5.28 0.39 -8.88
N LEU A 26 5.66 -0.88 -9.08
CA LEU A 26 6.56 -1.65 -8.23
C LEU A 26 8.03 -1.63 -8.68
N ARG A 27 8.30 -1.04 -9.84
CA ARG A 27 9.64 -0.93 -10.43
C ARG A 27 10.60 -0.22 -9.50
N TRP A 28 10.15 0.88 -8.88
CA TRP A 28 10.97 1.66 -7.95
C TRP A 28 11.38 0.85 -6.71
N GLN A 29 10.48 -0.01 -6.23
CA GLN A 29 10.69 -0.87 -5.07
C GLN A 29 11.70 -1.95 -5.43
N ARG A 30 11.62 -2.52 -6.64
CA ARG A 30 12.63 -3.46 -7.17
C ARG A 30 13.99 -2.79 -7.31
N GLU A 31 14.07 -1.62 -7.93
CA GLU A 31 15.34 -0.90 -8.12
C GLU A 31 15.98 -0.54 -6.77
N LEU A 32 15.19 -0.10 -5.79
CA LEU A 32 15.69 0.16 -4.45
C LEU A 32 16.17 -1.11 -3.75
N TYR A 33 15.43 -2.21 -3.89
CA TYR A 33 15.83 -3.51 -3.35
C TYR A 33 17.16 -3.98 -3.96
N ASP A 34 17.28 -3.93 -5.28
CA ASP A 34 18.51 -4.30 -6.00
C ASP A 34 19.68 -3.38 -5.64
N TRP A 35 19.41 -2.09 -5.43
CA TRP A 35 20.41 -1.13 -4.95
C TRP A 35 20.94 -1.54 -3.57
N TYR A 36 20.07 -1.88 -2.61
CA TYR A 36 20.52 -2.36 -1.30
C TYR A 36 21.38 -3.63 -1.41
N LEU A 37 20.94 -4.60 -2.23
CA LEU A 37 21.71 -5.82 -2.47
C LEU A 37 23.11 -5.52 -3.03
N SER A 38 23.20 -4.61 -4.00
CA SER A 38 24.48 -4.19 -4.59
C SER A 38 25.42 -3.51 -3.58
N ASN A 39 24.86 -2.98 -2.48
CA ASN A 39 25.59 -2.36 -1.38
C ASN A 39 25.82 -3.32 -0.20
N ASN A 40 25.65 -4.63 -0.38
CA ASN A 40 25.80 -5.65 0.66
C ASN A 40 24.87 -5.46 1.87
N ILE A 41 23.72 -4.83 1.64
CA ILE A 41 22.62 -4.70 2.60
C ILE A 41 21.56 -5.71 2.19
N THR A 42 21.01 -6.48 3.13
CA THR A 42 19.92 -7.41 2.86
C THR A 42 18.61 -6.80 3.36
N PRO A 43 17.76 -6.25 2.48
CA PRO A 43 16.46 -5.71 2.89
C PRO A 43 15.53 -6.82 3.37
N ILE A 44 14.69 -6.48 4.35
CA ILE A 44 13.56 -7.33 4.73
C ILE A 44 12.37 -6.94 3.85
N LEU A 45 12.00 -7.83 2.93
CA LEU A 45 10.77 -7.69 2.16
C LEU A 45 9.60 -8.31 2.92
N VAL A 46 8.52 -7.55 3.06
CA VAL A 46 7.32 -7.92 3.82
C VAL A 46 6.12 -7.91 2.90
N GLU A 47 5.43 -9.04 2.77
CA GLU A 47 4.13 -9.13 2.11
C GLU A 47 3.02 -8.73 3.08
N ALA A 48 2.10 -7.88 2.63
CA ALA A 48 1.03 -7.34 3.46
C ALA A 48 0.04 -8.44 3.88
N GLU A 49 -0.23 -9.42 3.02
CA GLU A 49 -1.11 -10.54 3.33
C GLU A 49 -0.59 -11.35 4.54
N ASP A 50 0.69 -11.72 4.53
CA ASP A 50 1.31 -12.47 5.64
C ASP A 50 1.38 -11.61 6.92
N TYR A 51 1.69 -10.33 6.78
CA TYR A 51 1.77 -9.36 7.88
C TYR A 51 0.42 -9.20 8.59
N MET A 52 -0.68 -9.09 7.84
CA MET A 52 -2.01 -8.88 8.39
C MET A 52 -2.63 -10.14 8.98
N THR A 53 -2.23 -11.33 8.51
CA THR A 53 -2.88 -12.60 8.85
C THR A 53 -2.11 -13.47 9.83
N SER A 54 -0.81 -13.24 10.02
CA SER A 54 0.05 -14.11 10.82
C SER A 54 0.83 -13.35 11.89
N PRO A 55 0.37 -13.38 13.16
CA PRO A 55 1.14 -12.83 14.28
C PRO A 55 2.54 -13.44 14.41
N ALA A 56 2.70 -14.71 14.07
CA ALA A 56 3.99 -15.38 14.04
C ALA A 56 4.93 -14.79 12.97
N TYR A 57 4.39 -14.34 11.84
CA TYR A 57 5.17 -13.65 10.81
C TYR A 57 5.62 -12.27 11.29
N VAL A 58 4.76 -11.51 11.97
CA VAL A 58 5.13 -10.22 12.60
C VAL A 58 6.27 -10.40 13.60
N LYS A 59 6.21 -11.41 14.48
CA LYS A 59 7.31 -11.72 15.40
C LYS A 59 8.63 -12.02 14.68
N LYS A 60 8.57 -12.68 13.52
CA LYS A 60 9.76 -12.93 12.68
C LYS A 60 10.31 -11.66 12.07
N ILE A 61 9.45 -10.73 11.65
CA ILE A 61 9.88 -9.40 11.19
C ILE A 61 10.60 -8.67 12.32
N CYS A 62 10.03 -8.67 13.54
CA CYS A 62 10.68 -8.08 14.72
C CYS A 62 12.08 -8.67 14.92
N LYS A 63 12.18 -10.00 14.98
CA LYS A 63 13.46 -10.70 15.13
C LYS A 63 14.45 -10.38 14.02
N ALA A 64 14.00 -10.39 12.76
CA ALA A 64 14.85 -10.08 11.61
C ALA A 64 15.34 -8.63 11.66
N ALA A 65 14.54 -7.70 12.16
CA ALA A 65 14.89 -6.30 12.37
C ALA A 65 15.73 -6.05 13.65
N GLY A 66 16.05 -7.08 14.43
CA GLY A 66 16.76 -6.92 15.71
C GLY A 66 15.91 -6.33 16.84
N LEU A 67 14.58 -6.42 16.72
CA LEU A 67 13.61 -6.01 17.73
C LEU A 67 13.18 -7.21 18.60
N ASP A 68 12.65 -6.90 19.78
CA ASP A 68 12.06 -7.90 20.67
C ASP A 68 10.76 -8.48 20.05
N GLU A 69 10.74 -9.80 19.85
CA GLU A 69 9.59 -10.52 19.29
C GLU A 69 8.40 -10.58 20.26
N ASP A 70 8.64 -10.47 21.56
CA ASP A 70 7.59 -10.49 22.58
C ASP A 70 7.00 -9.11 22.85
N ALA A 71 7.65 -8.04 22.38
CA ALA A 71 7.13 -6.68 22.40
C ALA A 71 6.17 -6.37 21.22
N ALA A 72 5.91 -7.33 20.33
CA ALA A 72 5.00 -7.14 19.19
C ALA A 72 3.55 -6.91 19.65
N VAL A 73 2.94 -5.80 19.19
CA VAL A 73 1.58 -5.39 19.56
C VAL A 73 0.61 -5.69 18.43
N PHE A 74 -0.46 -6.43 18.74
CA PHE A 74 -1.48 -6.87 17.77
C PHE A 74 -2.85 -6.23 17.96
N LYS A 75 -3.03 -5.55 19.09
CA LYS A 75 -4.24 -4.81 19.47
C LYS A 75 -3.84 -3.48 20.05
N TRP A 76 -4.58 -2.44 19.73
CA TRP A 76 -4.36 -1.10 20.21
C TRP A 76 -5.69 -0.39 20.42
N GLU A 77 -5.66 0.75 21.11
CA GLU A 77 -6.86 1.55 21.36
C GLU A 77 -7.12 2.49 20.18
N LYS A 78 -8.40 2.78 19.92
CA LYS A 78 -8.80 3.83 18.98
C LYS A 78 -8.32 5.18 19.49
N VAL A 79 -7.96 6.08 18.57
CA VAL A 79 -7.70 7.47 18.91
C VAL A 79 -9.01 8.10 19.41
N PRO A 80 -9.06 8.72 20.60
CA PRO A 80 -10.27 9.36 21.11
C PRO A 80 -10.81 10.41 20.15
N GLU A 81 -12.13 10.50 20.00
CA GLU A 81 -12.76 11.44 19.04
C GLU A 81 -12.34 12.90 19.28
N GLU A 82 -12.16 13.29 20.55
CA GLU A 82 -11.69 14.61 20.94
C GLU A 82 -10.25 14.92 20.50
N GLU A 83 -9.41 13.89 20.34
CA GLU A 83 -8.08 14.05 19.77
C GLU A 83 -8.13 14.10 18.24
N GLN A 84 -9.02 13.30 17.62
CA GLN A 84 -9.23 13.35 16.18
C GLN A 84 -9.68 14.75 15.74
N LYS A 85 -10.63 15.37 16.47
CA LYS A 85 -11.14 16.73 16.19
C LYS A 85 -10.06 17.82 16.22
N LYS A 86 -8.97 17.61 16.97
CA LYS A 86 -7.85 18.56 17.06
C LYS A 86 -6.90 18.49 15.86
N MET A 87 -6.96 17.43 15.05
CA MET A 87 -6.11 17.27 13.89
C MET A 87 -6.58 18.15 12.72
N HIS A 88 -5.68 18.46 11.79
CA HIS A 88 -6.06 19.16 10.56
C HIS A 88 -7.10 18.33 9.77
N PRO A 89 -8.15 18.94 9.17
CA PRO A 89 -9.23 18.19 8.50
C PRO A 89 -8.74 17.19 7.44
N GLN A 90 -7.71 17.55 6.68
CA GLN A 90 -7.12 16.63 5.68
C GLN A 90 -6.46 15.41 6.32
N VAL A 91 -5.82 15.58 7.49
CA VAL A 91 -5.21 14.49 8.25
C VAL A 91 -6.29 13.58 8.83
N GLN A 92 -7.39 14.16 9.33
CA GLN A 92 -8.53 13.39 9.84
C GLN A 92 -9.11 12.48 8.76
N ILE A 93 -9.29 12.99 7.54
CA ILE A 93 -9.82 12.22 6.41
C ILE A 93 -8.83 11.11 6.03
N LEU A 94 -7.55 11.44 5.88
CA LEU A 94 -6.52 10.49 5.45
C LEU A 94 -6.31 9.35 6.45
N LEU A 95 -6.29 9.67 7.76
CA LEU A 95 -6.00 8.69 8.82
C LEU A 95 -7.24 8.09 9.44
N LYS A 96 -8.45 8.37 8.92
CA LYS A 96 -9.72 7.94 9.52
C LYS A 96 -9.75 6.45 9.85
N THR A 97 -9.36 5.59 8.91
CA THR A 97 -9.35 4.14 9.13
C THR A 97 -8.34 3.72 10.19
N LEU A 98 -7.16 4.35 10.19
CA LEU A 98 -6.09 4.06 11.15
C LEU A 98 -6.51 4.45 12.57
N MET A 99 -7.03 5.67 12.74
CA MET A 99 -7.48 6.22 14.03
C MET A 99 -8.63 5.40 14.66
N ASN A 100 -9.46 4.77 13.83
CA ASN A 100 -10.57 3.94 14.28
C ASN A 100 -10.26 2.44 14.31
N SER A 101 -9.02 2.03 14.03
CA SER A 101 -8.60 0.63 14.13
C SER A 101 -8.27 0.23 15.57
N GLU A 102 -8.49 -1.04 15.90
CA GLU A 102 -8.21 -1.62 17.24
C GLU A 102 -7.21 -2.79 17.18
N GLY A 103 -6.63 -3.04 16.01
CA GLY A 103 -5.73 -4.17 15.79
C GLY A 103 -5.56 -4.53 14.33
N LEU A 104 -4.91 -5.67 14.10
CA LEU A 104 -4.83 -6.28 12.78
C LEU A 104 -6.25 -6.62 12.28
N ARG A 105 -6.46 -6.45 10.98
CA ARG A 105 -7.74 -6.74 10.30
C ARG A 105 -7.57 -7.86 9.27
N PRO A 106 -7.33 -9.12 9.70
CA PRO A 106 -7.08 -10.25 8.80
C PRO A 106 -8.23 -10.52 7.82
N GLU A 107 -9.45 -10.09 8.13
CA GLU A 107 -10.59 -10.18 7.23
C GLU A 107 -10.49 -9.29 5.99
N LEU A 108 -9.62 -8.27 6.02
CA LEU A 108 -9.32 -7.41 4.87
C LEU A 108 -8.19 -7.98 4.00
N ALA A 109 -7.48 -9.01 4.47
CA ALA A 109 -6.51 -9.71 3.64
C ALA A 109 -7.24 -10.45 2.52
N VAL A 110 -6.66 -10.42 1.32
CA VAL A 110 -7.15 -11.24 0.20
C VAL A 110 -7.10 -12.69 0.66
N LYS A 111 -8.25 -13.37 0.71
CA LYS A 111 -8.29 -14.75 1.18
C LYS A 111 -7.64 -15.66 0.14
N GLY A 112 -6.41 -16.08 0.39
CA GLY A 112 -5.93 -17.39 -0.04
C GLY A 112 -4.68 -17.42 -0.91
N GLY A 113 -3.88 -16.36 -0.99
CA GLY A 113 -2.69 -16.34 -1.85
C GLY A 113 -2.96 -16.77 -3.29
N ALA A 114 -4.22 -16.76 -3.70
CA ALA A 114 -4.72 -17.28 -4.95
C ALA A 114 -4.36 -16.26 -6.01
N SER A 115 -3.87 -16.75 -7.15
CA SER A 115 -3.67 -15.94 -8.34
C SER A 115 -4.89 -15.04 -8.51
N VAL A 116 -4.69 -13.73 -8.36
CA VAL A 116 -5.75 -12.76 -8.63
C VAL A 116 -6.19 -13.00 -10.06
N GLU A 117 -7.43 -13.43 -10.24
CA GLU A 117 -8.01 -13.56 -11.57
C GLU A 117 -8.30 -12.15 -12.07
N VAL A 118 -7.31 -11.55 -12.76
CA VAL A 118 -7.36 -10.16 -13.23
C VAL A 118 -8.64 -9.87 -14.01
N GLU A 119 -9.12 -10.84 -14.80
CA GLU A 119 -10.39 -10.74 -15.53
C GLU A 119 -11.60 -10.53 -14.59
N LYS A 120 -11.68 -11.25 -13.47
CA LYS A 120 -12.77 -11.09 -12.48
C LYS A 120 -12.65 -9.78 -11.72
N GLU A 121 -11.44 -9.34 -11.42
CA GLU A 121 -11.24 -8.03 -10.78
C GLU A 121 -11.54 -6.88 -11.73
N GLU A 122 -11.24 -7.02 -13.03
CA GLU A 122 -11.59 -6.01 -14.04
C GLU A 122 -13.10 -5.83 -14.15
N GLU A 123 -13.90 -6.91 -14.09
CA GLU A 123 -15.37 -6.80 -14.08
C GLU A 123 -15.85 -5.94 -12.90
N LYS A 124 -15.25 -6.12 -11.71
CA LYS A 124 -15.57 -5.29 -10.53
C LYS A 124 -15.14 -3.85 -10.74
N TRP A 125 -13.93 -3.61 -11.26
CA TRP A 125 -13.44 -2.27 -11.54
C TRP A 125 -14.27 -1.53 -12.59
N ARG A 126 -14.83 -2.24 -13.58
CA ARG A 126 -15.77 -1.65 -14.56
C ARG A 126 -17.03 -1.14 -13.89
N VAL A 127 -17.57 -1.90 -12.92
CA VAL A 127 -18.73 -1.50 -12.13
C VAL A 127 -18.38 -0.33 -11.19
N GLU A 128 -17.20 -0.34 -10.58
CA GLU A 128 -16.81 0.63 -9.55
C GLU A 128 -16.30 1.96 -10.12
N PHE A 129 -15.45 1.91 -11.13
CA PHE A 129 -14.71 3.06 -11.68
C PHE A 129 -15.11 3.42 -13.11
N GLY A 130 -15.91 2.58 -13.76
CA GLY A 130 -16.24 2.73 -15.17
C GLY A 130 -15.21 2.11 -16.11
N GLU A 131 -15.61 2.04 -17.37
CA GLU A 131 -14.92 1.29 -18.41
C GLU A 131 -13.47 1.74 -18.67
N GLU A 132 -13.25 3.04 -18.80
CA GLU A 132 -11.93 3.61 -19.11
C GLU A 132 -10.94 3.40 -17.96
N ALA A 133 -11.37 3.72 -16.73
CA ALA A 133 -10.56 3.54 -15.54
C ALA A 133 -10.22 2.06 -15.29
N ALA A 134 -11.16 1.15 -15.52
CA ALA A 134 -10.91 -0.29 -15.37
C ALA A 134 -9.84 -0.80 -16.34
N ARG A 135 -9.89 -0.38 -17.62
CA ARG A 135 -8.85 -0.73 -18.61
C ARG A 135 -7.48 -0.17 -18.23
N PHE A 136 -7.45 1.08 -17.75
CA PHE A 136 -6.21 1.69 -17.25
C PHE A 136 -5.63 0.88 -16.08
N VAL A 137 -6.43 0.57 -15.06
CA VAL A 137 -5.99 -0.23 -13.91
C VAL A 137 -5.50 -1.61 -14.33
N ARG A 138 -6.20 -2.29 -15.25
CA ARG A 138 -5.75 -3.58 -15.79
C ARG A 138 -4.37 -3.48 -16.44
N SER A 139 -4.17 -2.48 -17.31
CA SER A 139 -2.88 -2.31 -17.99
C SER A 139 -1.73 -2.06 -17.01
N GLU A 140 -1.98 -1.29 -15.94
CA GLU A 140 -0.99 -1.05 -14.89
C GLU A 140 -0.71 -2.31 -14.06
N VAL A 141 -1.73 -3.09 -13.71
CA VAL A 141 -1.55 -4.36 -13.00
C VAL A 141 -0.68 -5.29 -13.85
N GLU A 142 -1.03 -5.50 -15.12
CA GLU A 142 -0.27 -6.36 -16.03
C GLU A 142 1.19 -5.91 -16.19
N ALA A 143 1.42 -4.60 -16.34
CA ALA A 143 2.77 -4.03 -16.46
C ALA A 143 3.63 -4.23 -15.20
N ASN A 144 3.02 -4.31 -14.02
CA ASN A 144 3.72 -4.43 -12.74
C ASN A 144 3.86 -5.87 -12.22
N MET A 145 3.22 -6.86 -12.88
CA MET A 145 3.23 -8.25 -12.40
C MET A 145 4.65 -8.85 -12.34
N GLU A 146 5.54 -8.51 -13.29
CA GLU A 146 6.91 -9.02 -13.26
C GLU A 146 7.66 -8.58 -12.00
N ASP A 147 7.60 -7.29 -11.70
CA ASP A 147 8.25 -6.71 -10.52
C ASP A 147 7.61 -7.22 -9.21
N TYR A 148 6.28 -7.40 -9.21
CA TYR A 148 5.57 -8.02 -8.10
C TYR A 148 6.10 -9.43 -7.80
N TRP A 149 6.16 -10.31 -8.80
CA TRP A 149 6.63 -11.68 -8.59
C TRP A 149 8.10 -11.71 -8.18
N TYR A 150 8.94 -10.87 -8.78
CA TYR A 150 10.35 -10.72 -8.40
C TYR A 150 10.50 -10.41 -6.90
N LEU A 151 9.77 -9.42 -6.39
CA LEU A 151 9.80 -9.02 -4.98
C LEU A 151 9.17 -10.09 -4.07
N ARG A 152 8.05 -10.66 -4.48
CA ARG A 152 7.30 -11.66 -3.70
C ARG A 152 8.11 -12.92 -3.43
N GLU A 153 8.85 -13.42 -4.42
CA GLU A 153 9.73 -14.58 -4.26
C GLU A 153 10.87 -14.34 -3.27
N ARG A 154 11.20 -13.07 -3.00
CA ARG A 154 12.29 -12.63 -2.13
C ARG A 154 11.79 -12.14 -0.76
N LYS A 155 10.49 -12.27 -0.47
CA LYS A 155 9.92 -11.94 0.84
C LYS A 155 10.56 -12.76 1.95
N LEU A 156 10.52 -12.24 3.17
CA LEU A 156 11.01 -12.95 4.34
C LEU A 156 10.37 -14.35 4.42
N ALA A 157 11.19 -15.38 4.35
CA ALA A 157 10.68 -16.76 4.41
C ALA A 157 10.25 -17.12 5.84
N VAL A 158 9.16 -17.89 5.93
CA VAL A 158 8.70 -18.46 7.21
C VAL A 158 9.64 -19.58 7.70
N VAL A 159 10.50 -20.14 6.85
CA VAL A 159 11.41 -21.24 7.18
C VAL A 159 12.76 -20.70 7.68
N GLY A 160 13.24 -21.22 8.81
CA GLY A 160 14.36 -20.70 9.61
C GLY A 160 15.75 -20.75 8.95
N GLY A 161 15.96 -19.93 7.92
CA GLY A 161 17.23 -19.81 7.20
C GLY A 161 17.92 -18.46 7.42
N ARG A 162 19.00 -18.49 8.20
CA ARG A 162 20.20 -17.62 8.21
C ARG A 162 20.00 -16.11 7.97
N THR A 163 19.87 -15.35 9.07
CA THR A 163 19.91 -13.87 9.08
C THR A 163 21.34 -13.36 8.85
N SER A 164 21.57 -12.60 7.78
CA SER A 164 22.80 -11.82 7.58
C SER A 164 22.72 -10.48 8.32
N ARG A 165 23.84 -10.06 8.92
CA ARG A 165 23.95 -9.05 9.99
C ARG A 165 23.82 -7.57 9.59
N ASN A 166 23.34 -7.24 8.40
CA ASN A 166 23.19 -5.83 7.98
C ASN A 166 21.76 -5.61 7.48
N VAL A 167 20.87 -5.24 8.39
CA VAL A 167 19.45 -5.01 8.12
C VAL A 167 19.18 -3.51 8.14
N VAL A 168 18.80 -2.95 7.00
CA VAL A 168 18.19 -1.62 6.91
C VAL A 168 16.72 -1.83 6.59
N GLN A 169 15.85 -1.21 7.40
CA GLN A 169 14.40 -1.42 7.38
C GLN A 169 13.77 -0.60 6.25
N THR A 170 12.97 -1.25 5.40
CA THR A 170 12.05 -0.55 4.51
C THR A 170 10.77 -1.39 4.40
N VAL A 171 9.72 -0.95 5.09
CA VAL A 171 8.39 -1.56 5.03
C VAL A 171 7.58 -0.76 4.02
N PHE A 172 7.38 -1.29 2.81
CA PHE A 172 6.43 -0.74 1.85
C PHE A 172 5.20 -1.64 1.79
N GLY A 173 4.18 -1.26 2.56
CA GLY A 173 2.82 -1.69 2.31
C GLY A 173 2.11 -0.57 1.57
N VAL A 174 2.08 -0.62 0.24
CA VAL A 174 1.00 0.07 -0.47
C VAL A 174 -0.20 -0.84 -0.32
N SER A 175 -1.00 -0.61 0.73
CA SER A 175 -2.39 -1.08 0.70
C SER A 175 -2.98 -0.55 -0.59
N LEU A 176 -3.49 -1.46 -1.43
CA LEU A 176 -4.38 -1.12 -2.52
C LEU A 176 -5.39 -0.13 -1.94
N VAL A 177 -5.33 1.11 -2.41
CA VAL A 177 -6.22 2.16 -1.95
C VAL A 177 -7.61 1.72 -2.38
N GLN A 178 -8.40 1.19 -1.45
CA GLN A 178 -9.84 1.20 -1.57
C GLN A 178 -10.22 2.68 -1.52
N LEU A 179 -10.16 3.36 -2.67
CA LEU A 179 -10.62 4.72 -2.81
C LEU A 179 -12.10 4.70 -2.42
N PRO A 180 -12.53 5.37 -1.34
CA PRO A 180 -13.95 5.54 -1.12
C PRO A 180 -14.49 6.26 -2.35
N ALA A 181 -15.48 5.64 -3.02
CA ALA A 181 -16.16 6.23 -4.16
C ALA A 181 -16.46 7.70 -3.89
N TYR A 182 -15.71 8.59 -4.54
CA TYR A 182 -15.87 10.02 -4.41
C TYR A 182 -17.12 10.38 -5.21
N ARG A 183 -18.30 10.18 -4.62
CA ARG A 183 -19.54 10.72 -5.19
C ARG A 183 -19.45 12.23 -5.05
N GLY A 184 -19.36 12.89 -6.21
CA GLY A 184 -19.23 14.33 -6.32
C GLY A 184 -20.26 15.06 -5.47
N SER A 185 -19.77 16.04 -4.71
CA SER A 185 -20.56 17.22 -4.40
C SER A 185 -19.77 18.40 -4.90
N CYS A 186 -20.15 18.88 -6.09
CA CYS A 186 -19.80 20.20 -6.53
C CYS A 186 -20.21 21.20 -5.45
N TYR A 187 -19.31 22.13 -5.15
CA TYR A 187 -19.57 23.28 -4.31
C TYR A 187 -20.81 24.05 -4.81
N HIS A 188 -21.72 24.36 -3.88
CA HIS A 188 -22.61 25.51 -3.96
C HIS A 188 -22.16 26.50 -2.89
#